data_AF-A0A392QEB3-F1
#
_entry.id   AF-A0A392QEB3-F1
#
_cell.length_a   1.000
_cell.length_b   1.000
_cell.length_c   1.000
_cell.angle_alpha   90.00
_cell.angle_beta   90.00
_cell.angle_gamma   90.00
#
_symmetry.space_group_name_H-M   'P 1'
#
loop_
_entity.id
_entity.type
_entity.pdbx_description
1 polymer ?
#
loop_
_entity_poly.entity_id
_entity_poly.type
_entity_poly.pdbx_seq_one_letter_code
_entity_poly.pdbx_strand_id
1 'polypeptide(L)' 'SQKLMHHGLSPQTPAVAIERGTTIQQRTVFAELKDLPEKIASTGLESPTLLIIGKVVELSPFWPIPTKQESCLMQA' A
#
# COMPACT_ATOMS: atom_id res chain seq x y z
N SER A 1 3.36 -4.67 10.79
CA SER A 1 4.21 -3.59 10.23
C SER A 1 5.25 -3.07 11.23
N GLN A 2 4.94 -2.93 12.52
CA GLN A 2 5.83 -2.34 13.55
C GLN A 2 7.28 -2.84 13.53
N LYS A 3 7.53 -4.15 13.43
CA LYS A 3 8.89 -4.71 13.38
C LYS A 3 9.70 -4.20 12.17
N LEU A 4 9.10 -4.11 10.99
CA LEU A 4 9.77 -3.62 9.79
C LEU A 4 10.17 -2.14 9.94
N MET A 5 9.27 -1.32 10.49
CA MET A 5 9.57 0.10 10.76
C MET A 5 10.64 0.25 11.83
N HIS A 6 10.59 -0.55 12.90
CA HIS A 6 11.59 -0.56 13.95
C HIS A 6 13.00 -0.89 13.41
N HIS A 7 13.09 -1.76 12.40
CA HIS A 7 14.35 -2.12 11.75
C HIS A 7 14.72 -1.23 10.54
N GLY A 8 14.08 -0.06 10.40
CA GLY A 8 14.52 1.00 9.49
C GLY A 8 13.73 1.15 8.19
N LEU A 9 12.64 0.40 7.98
CA LEU A 9 11.76 0.65 6.84
C LEU A 9 10.91 1.91 7.08
N SER A 10 10.82 2.79 6.08
CA SER A 10 10.02 4.02 6.19
C SER A 10 8.53 3.69 6.44
N PRO A 11 7.83 4.44 7.32
CA PRO A 11 6.38 4.34 7.49
C PRO A 11 5.59 4.54 6.19
N GLN A 12 6.13 5.34 5.26
CA GLN A 12 5.58 5.64 3.94
C GLN A 12 5.93 4.58 2.88
N THR A 13 6.62 3.50 3.27
CA THR A 13 6.97 2.43 2.31
C THR A 13 5.70 1.86 1.70
N PRO A 14 5.56 1.85 0.36
CA PRO A 14 4.41 1.25 -0.31
C PRO A 14 4.28 -0.23 0.02
N ALA A 15 3.06 -0.68 0.24
CA ALA A 15 2.75 -2.07 0.51
C ALA A 15 1.39 -2.46 -0.08
N VAL A 16 1.25 -3.75 -0.39
CA VAL A 16 -0.02 -4.32 -0.85
C VAL A 16 -0.26 -5.69 -0.23
N ALA A 17 -1.51 -5.93 0.15
CA ALA A 17 -2.02 -7.26 0.46
C ALA A 17 -2.93 -7.73 -0.68
N ILE A 18 -2.70 -8.96 -1.17
CA ILE A 18 -3.44 -9.57 -2.28
C ILE A 18 -4.00 -10.91 -1.81
N GLU A 19 -5.31 -10.97 -1.63
CA GLU A 19 -6.02 -12.20 -1.30
C GLU A 19 -6.47 -12.91 -2.57
N ARG A 20 -6.37 -14.26 -2.59
CA ARG A 20 -6.79 -15.09 -3.75
C ARG A 20 -6.23 -14.55 -5.08
N GLY A 21 -4.93 -14.26 -5.10
CA GLY A 21 -4.26 -13.67 -6.25
C GLY A 21 -4.46 -14.46 -7.55
N THR A 22 -4.55 -13.76 -8.68
CA THR A 22 -4.77 -14.31 -10.04
C THR A 22 -6.12 -15.02 -10.24
N THR A 23 -7.06 -14.87 -9.31
CA THR A 23 -8.43 -15.38 -9.42
C THR A 23 -9.42 -14.25 -9.68
N ILE A 24 -10.63 -14.61 -10.12
CA ILE A 24 -11.74 -13.66 -10.25
C ILE A 24 -12.21 -13.10 -8.89
N GLN A 25 -11.90 -13.79 -7.79
CA GLN A 25 -12.25 -13.35 -6.42
C GLN A 25 -11.10 -12.58 -5.74
N GLN A 26 -10.10 -12.10 -6.50
CA GLN A 26 -8.97 -11.37 -5.95
C GLN A 26 -9.44 -10.08 -5.26
N ARG A 27 -9.02 -9.90 -4.01
CA ARG A 27 -9.18 -8.62 -3.28
C ARG A 27 -7.80 -8.05 -3.00
N THR A 28 -7.63 -6.75 -3.24
CA THR A 28 -6.33 -6.08 -3.14
C THR A 28 -6.43 -4.84 -2.26
N VAL A 29 -5.50 -4.67 -1.34
CA VAL A 29 -5.43 -3.54 -0.41
C VAL A 29 -4.07 -2.88 -0.52
N PHE A 30 -4.04 -1.68 -1.11
CA PHE A 30 -2.85 -0.83 -1.19
C PHE A 30 -2.80 0.17 -0.03
N ALA A 31 -1.62 0.33 0.56
CA ALA A 31 -1.39 1.27 1.65
C ALA A 31 0.09 1.62 1.79
N GLU A 32 0.37 2.71 2.49
CA GLU A 32 1.68 2.87 3.13
C GLU A 32 1.82 1.87 4.29
N LEU A 33 3.05 1.46 4.60
CA LEU A 33 3.35 0.43 5.60
C LEU A 33 2.74 0.72 6.98
N LYS A 34 2.66 2.00 7.36
CA LYS A 34 2.08 2.45 8.63
C LYS A 34 0.57 2.16 8.72
N ASP A 35 -0.15 2.31 7.60
CA ASP A 35 -1.62 2.21 7.53
C ASP A 35 -2.09 0.80 7.14
N LEU A 36 -1.19 -0.02 6.59
CA LEU A 36 -1.52 -1.35 6.05
C LEU A 36 -2.27 -2.26 7.04
N PRO A 37 -1.87 -2.42 8.33
CA PRO A 37 -2.58 -3.31 9.23
C PRO A 37 -4.04 -2.90 9.48
N GLU A 38 -4.28 -1.60 9.63
CA GLU A 38 -5.64 -1.07 9.85
C GLU A 38 -6.50 -1.30 8.61
N LYS A 39 -5.98 -1.03 7.42
CA LYS A 39 -6.71 -1.28 6.16
C LYS A 39 -6.98 -2.76 5.91
N ILE A 40 -6.07 -3.66 6.27
CA ILE A 40 -6.31 -5.10 6.17
C ILE A 40 -7.42 -5.53 7.15
N ALA A 41 -7.37 -5.03 8.38
CA ALA A 41 -8.38 -5.36 9.39
C ALA A 41 -9.77 -4.85 8.99
N SER A 42 -9.87 -3.63 8.46
CA SER A 42 -11.15 -3.05 8.04
C SER A 42 -11.74 -3.69 6.78
N THR A 43 -10.91 -4.30 5.92
CA THR A 43 -11.35 -5.01 4.72
C THR A 43 -11.65 -6.48 4.94
N GLY A 44 -11.24 -7.06 6.07
CA GLY A 44 -11.46 -8.46 6.40
C GLY A 44 -10.86 -9.41 5.36
N LEU A 45 -9.60 -9.19 4.99
CA LEU A 45 -8.89 -10.14 4.13
C LEU A 45 -8.66 -11.46 4.87
N GLU A 46 -8.91 -12.56 4.20
CA GLU A 46 -8.69 -13.91 4.71
C GLU A 46 -7.54 -14.58 3.96
N SER A 47 -7.13 -15.76 4.44
CA SER A 47 -6.13 -16.56 3.74
C SER A 47 -6.75 -17.26 2.52
N PRO A 48 -5.98 -17.49 1.44
CA PRO A 48 -4.58 -17.14 1.25
C PRO A 48 -4.39 -15.67 0.83
N THR A 49 -3.48 -14.97 1.52
CA THR A 49 -3.10 -13.58 1.24
C THR A 49 -1.59 -13.42 1.10
N LEU A 50 -1.15 -12.81 -0.01
CA LEU A 50 0.24 -12.43 -0.28
C LEU A 50 0.48 -10.97 0.13
N LEU A 51 1.59 -10.70 0.81
CA LEU A 51 2.06 -9.36 1.13
C LEU A 51 3.28 -9.00 0.29
N ILE A 52 3.25 -7.83 -0.36
CA ILE A 52 4.40 -7.25 -1.08
C ILE A 52 4.69 -5.88 -0.47
N ILE A 53 5.94 -5.63 -0.12
CA ILE A 53 6.39 -4.40 0.57
C ILE A 53 7.60 -3.83 -0.16
N GLY A 54 7.54 -2.56 -0.52
CA GLY A 54 8.63 -1.82 -1.15
C GLY A 54 8.22 -1.12 -2.45
N LYS A 55 9.21 -0.47 -3.08
CA LYS A 55 9.02 0.36 -4.27
C LYS A 55 8.41 -0.35 -5.48
N VAL A 56 8.55 -1.68 -5.55
CA VAL A 56 7.91 -2.50 -6.60
C VAL A 56 6.38 -2.34 -6.63
N VAL A 57 5.75 -2.00 -5.50
CA VAL A 57 4.29 -1.80 -5.43
C VAL A 57 3.85 -0.59 -6.27
N GLU A 58 4.70 0.43 -6.40
CA GLU A 58 4.44 1.62 -7.23
C GLU A 58 4.39 1.29 -8.74
N LEU A 59 4.88 0.11 -9.16
CA LEU A 59 4.76 -0.36 -10.55
C LEU A 59 3.36 -0.91 -10.87
N SER A 60 2.51 -1.11 -9.86
CA SER A 60 1.14 -1.56 -10.09
C SER A 60 0.29 -0.42 -10.70
N PRO A 61 -0.49 -0.67 -11.77
CA PRO A 61 -1.43 0.33 -12.29
C PRO A 61 -2.56 0.66 -11.30
N PHE A 62 -2.70 -0.13 -10.23
CA PHE A 62 -3.71 0.06 -9.19
C PHE A 62 -3.15 0.77 -7.94
N TRP A 63 -1.85 1.11 -7.92
CA TRP A 63 -1.30 1.93 -6.85
C TRP A 63 -1.84 3.36 -6.96
N PRO A 64 -2.43 3.92 -5.89
CA PRO A 64 -2.94 5.29 -5.93
C PRO A 64 -1.77 6.26 -6.11
N ILE A 65 -1.75 6.96 -7.24
CA ILE A 65 -0.79 8.02 -7.52
C ILE A 65 -1.19 9.22 -6.65
N PRO A 66 -0.32 9.74 -5.77
CA PRO A 66 -0.59 10.98 -5.07
C PRO A 66 -0.70 12.09 -6.12
N THR A 67 -1.88 12.69 -6.27
CA THR A 67 -2.04 13.91 -7.06
C THR A 67 -1.23 15.00 -6.37
N LYS A 68 -0.01 15.24 -6.84
CA LYS A 68 0.81 16.35 -6.39
C LYS A 68 0.04 17.61 -6.75
N GLN A 69 -0.57 18.28 -5.76
CA GLN A 69 -1.13 19.61 -5.98
C GLN A 69 -0.01 20.50 -6.52
N GLU A 70 -0.20 21.07 -7.70
CA GLU A 70 0.67 22.07 -8.29
C GLU A 70 0.65 23.34 -7.43
N SER A 71 1.46 23.37 -6.38
CA SER A 71 1.83 24.59 -5.67
C SER A 71 2.91 25.31 -6.49
N CYS A 72 2.55 25.85 -7.65
CA CYS A 72 3.37 26.83 -8.35
C CYS A 72 2.50 27.84 -9.11
N LEU A 73 1.52 28.44 -8.45
CA LEU A 73 0.96 29.72 -8.88
C LEU A 73 0.69 30.59 -7.66
N MET A 74 1.22 31.82 -7.72
CA MET A 74 1.12 32.95 -6.78
C MET A 74 2.31 33.14 -5.84
N GLN A 75 3.46 33.55 -6.40
CA GLN A 75 4.25 34.67 -5.88
C GLN A 75 5.33 35.08 -6.90
N ALA A 76 5.01 36.10 -7.71
CA ALA A 76 5.91 37.09 -8.28
C ALA A 76 5.06 38.26 -8.83
#